data_AF-A0A4U8THY7-F1
#
_entry.id   AF-A0A4U8THY7-F1
#
_cell.length_a   1.000
_cell.length_b   1.000
_cell.length_c   1.000
_cell.angle_alpha   90.00
_cell.angle_beta   90.00
_cell.angle_gamma   90.00
#
_symmetry.space_group_name_H-M   'P 1'
#
loop_
_entity.id
_entity.type
_entity.pdbx_description
1 polymer ?
#
loop_
_entity_poly.entity_id
_entity_poly.type
_entity_poly.pdbx_seq_one_letter_code
_entity_poly.pdbx_strand_id
1 'polypeptide(L)' 'MKAMPKLKQFWFYFRWFLIGKYHCDISPSYKRFWFVVHKSLWAMIIISVALSVARVVEVML' A
#
# COMPACT_ATOMS: atom_id res chain seq x y z
N MET A 1 -21.69 -8.77 2.98
CA MET A 1 -20.80 -7.68 3.43
C MET A 1 -20.71 -6.63 2.32
N LYS A 2 -21.30 -5.44 2.52
CA LYS A 2 -21.33 -4.37 1.52
C LYS A 2 -19.96 -3.71 1.48
N ALA A 3 -19.04 -4.26 0.67
CA ALA A 3 -17.69 -3.71 0.54
C ALA A 3 -17.80 -2.25 0.10
N MET A 4 -17.33 -1.34 0.95
CA MET A 4 -17.43 0.10 0.74
C MET A 4 -16.85 0.43 -0.64
N PRO A 5 -17.58 1.13 -1.53
CA PRO A 5 -17.15 1.35 -2.92
C PRO A 5 -15.77 2.02 -3.01
N LYS A 6 -15.42 2.82 -2.01
CA LYS A 6 -14.10 3.47 -1.89
C LYS A 6 -12.94 2.50 -1.68
N LEU A 7 -13.14 1.42 -0.92
CA LEU A 7 -12.08 0.42 -0.68
C LEU A 7 -11.73 -0.33 -1.96
N LYS A 8 -12.76 -0.66 -2.76
CA LYS A 8 -12.60 -1.31 -4.07
C LYS A 8 -11.85 -0.41 -5.05
N GLN A 9 -12.12 0.90 -4.99
CA GLN A 9 -11.45 1.90 -5.80
C GLN A 9 -9.98 2.08 -5.39
N PHE A 10 -9.69 2.17 -4.08
CA PHE A 10 -8.31 2.20 -3.58
C PHE A 10 -7.53 0.94 -3.97
N TRP A 11 -8.15 -0.24 -3.85
CA TRP A 11 -7.55 -1.50 -4.27
C TRP A 11 -7.27 -1.54 -5.78
N PHE A 12 -8.16 -0.97 -6.58
CA PHE A 12 -7.95 -0.82 -8.02
C PHE A 12 -6.75 0.09 -8.33
N TYR A 13 -6.66 1.27 -7.71
CA TYR A 13 -5.50 2.15 -7.87
C TYR A 13 -4.19 1.49 -7.42
N PHE A 14 -4.24 0.70 -6.34
CA PHE A 14 -3.09 -0.04 -5.85
C PHE A 14 -2.65 -1.15 -6.81
N ARG A 15 -3.59 -1.91 -7.38
CA ARG A 15 -3.30 -2.88 -8.46
C ARG A 15 -2.77 -2.20 -9.72
N TRP A 16 -3.39 -1.10 -10.12
CA TRP A 16 -2.95 -0.31 -11.27
C TRP A 16 -1.52 0.22 -11.07
N PHE A 17 -1.21 0.72 -9.87
CA PHE A 17 0.13 1.14 -9.46
C PHE A 17 1.14 0.00 -9.62
N LEU A 18 0.80 -1.20 -9.14
CA LEU A 18 1.67 -2.36 -9.23
C LEU A 18 1.90 -2.74 -10.69
N ILE A 19 0.86 -2.78 -11.53
CA ILE A 19 0.99 -3.10 -12.95
C ILE A 19 1.87 -2.07 -13.67
N GLY A 20 1.66 -0.78 -13.42
CA GLY A 20 2.47 0.30 -14.00
C GLY A 20 3.96 0.21 -13.67
N LYS A 21 4.31 -0.27 -12.47
CA LYS A 21 5.71 -0.51 -12.07
C LYS A 21 6.40 -1.60 -12.91
N TYR A 22 5.68 -2.66 -13.28
CA TYR A 22 6.27 -3.85 -13.93
C TYR A 22 6.12 -3.85 -15.46
N HIS A 23 5.12 -3.16 -16.02
CA HIS A 23 4.79 -3.23 -17.44
C HIS A 23 5.03 -1.93 -18.24
N CYS A 24 5.12 -0.76 -17.61
CA CYS A 24 5.37 0.48 -18.34
C CYS A 24 6.87 0.81 -18.37
N ASP A 25 7.40 1.06 -19.57
CA ASP A 25 8.71 1.68 -19.80
C ASP A 25 8.67 3.16 -19.39
N ILE A 26 8.65 3.38 -18.07
CA ILE A 26 8.64 4.69 -17.45
C ILE A 26 10.08 5.22 -17.43
N SER A 27 10.26 6.50 -17.77
CA SER A 27 11.59 7.14 -17.76
C SER A 27 12.32 6.91 -16.42
N PRO A 28 13.66 6.78 -16.42
CA PRO A 28 14.43 6.35 -15.24
C PRO A 28 14.24 7.25 -14.01
N SER A 29 14.02 8.56 -14.20
CA SER A 29 13.75 9.51 -13.11
C SER A 29 12.43 9.21 -12.39
N TYR A 30 11.35 8.97 -13.15
CA TYR A 30 10.06 8.61 -12.58
C TYR A 30 10.10 7.23 -11.93
N LYS A 31 10.83 6.26 -12.50
CA LYS A 31 10.97 4.91 -11.93
C LYS A 31 11.53 4.94 -10.50
N ARG A 32 12.55 5.77 -10.25
CA ARG A 32 13.15 5.94 -8.91
C ARG A 32 12.19 6.59 -7.93
N PHE A 33 11.47 7.63 -8.37
CA PHE A 33 10.45 8.29 -7.55
C PHE A 33 9.34 7.30 -7.14
N TRP A 34 8.78 6.57 -8.11
CA TRP A 34 7.74 5.56 -7.84
C TRP A 34 8.24 4.43 -6.94
N PHE A 35 9.52 4.03 -7.05
CA PHE A 35 10.12 3.04 -6.15
C PHE A 35 10.17 3.52 -4.70
N VAL A 36 10.56 4.78 -4.48
CA VAL A 36 10.60 5.38 -3.13
C VAL A 36 9.19 5.47 -2.55
N VAL A 37 8.22 6.00 -3.31
CA VAL A 37 6.81 6.11 -2.89
C VAL A 37 6.22 4.75 -2.55
N HIS A 38 6.50 3.72 -3.36
CA HIS A 38 6.05 2.36 -3.08
C HIS A 38 6.61 1.83 -1.77
N LYS A 39 7.92 2.01 -1.56
CA LYS A 39 8.62 1.53 -0.36
C LYS A 39 8.15 2.25 0.90
N SER A 40 7.91 3.56 0.84
CA SER A 40 7.36 4.33 1.97
C SER A 40 5.93 3.93 2.29
N LEU A 41 5.09 3.67 1.28
CA LEU A 41 3.71 3.24 1.46
C LEU A 41 3.64 1.87 2.16
N TRP A 42 4.47 0.91 1.74
CA TRP A 42 4.56 -0.38 2.42
C TRP A 42 5.09 -0.26 3.85
N ALA A 43 6.09 0.58 4.09
CA ALA A 43 6.61 0.81 5.43
C ALA A 43 5.50 1.35 6.37
N MET A 44 4.71 2.32 5.90
CA MET A 44 3.58 2.88 6.64
C MET A 44 2.51 1.82 6.96
N ILE A 45 2.16 0.97 5.99
CA ILE A 45 1.20 -0.12 6.20
C ILE A 45 1.73 -1.10 7.26
N ILE A 46 2.99 -1.52 7.15
CA ILE A 46 3.59 -2.47 8.10
C ILE A 46 3.61 -1.89 9.52
N ILE A 47 4.02 -0.63 9.69
CA ILE A 47 4.04 0.03 11.00
C ILE A 47 2.63 0.14 11.56
N SER A 48 1.65 0.58 10.75
CA SER A 48 0.26 0.70 11.16
C SER A 48 -0.33 -0.64 11.62
N VAL A 49 -0.07 -1.72 10.87
CA VAL A 49 -0.53 -3.06 11.23
C VAL A 49 0.17 -3.54 12.49
N ALA A 50 1.48 -3.37 12.61
CA ALA A 50 2.25 -3.80 13.79
C ALA A 50 1.75 -3.13 15.07
N LEU A 51 1.55 -1.80 15.04
CA LEU A 51 0.99 -1.05 16.17
C LEU A 51 -0.44 -1.49 16.49
N SER A 52 -1.29 -1.69 15.48
CA SER A 52 -2.67 -2.14 15.69
C SER A 52 -2.71 -3.52 16.35
N VAL A 53 -1.89 -4.45 15.88
CA VAL A 53 -1.76 -5.80 16.45
C VAL A 53 -1.25 -5.72 17.88
N ALA A 54 -0.22 -4.91 18.15
CA ALA A 54 0.31 -4.73 19.51
C ALA A 54 -0.77 -4.25 20.49
N ARG A 55 -1.61 -3.29 20.08
CA ARG A 55 -2.72 -2.80 20.91
C ARG A 55 -3.80 -3.85 21.12
N VAL A 56 -4.12 -4.66 20.11
CA VAL A 56 -5.09 -5.77 20.27
C VAL A 56 -4.56 -6.82 21.24
N VAL A 57 -3.26 -7.15 21.16
CA VAL A 57 -2.61 -8.09 22.08
C VAL A 57 -2.62 -7.55 23.50
N GLU A 58 -2.29 -6.27 23.71
CA GLU A 58 -2.35 -5.61 25.02
C GLU A 58 -3.76 -5.63 25.65
N VAL A 59 -4.81 -5.53 24.83
CA VAL A 59 -6.19 -5.56 25.33
C VAL A 59 -6.70 -6.99 25.59
N MET A 60 -6.13 -8.00 24.92
CA MET A 60 -6.52 -9.40 25.09
C MET A 60 -5.79 -10.13 26.23
N LEU A 61 -4.61 -9.64 26.63
CA LEU A 61 -3.79 -10.16 27.74
C LEU A 61 -4.11 -9.43 29.04
#